data_AF-A0A227J329-F1
#
_entry.id   AF-A0A227J329-F1
#
_cell.length_a   1.000
_cell.length_b   1.000
_cell.length_c   1.000
_cell.angle_alpha   90.00
_cell.angle_beta   90.00
_cell.angle_gamma   90.00
#
_symmetry.space_group_name_H-M   'P 1'
#
loop_
_entity.id
_entity.type
_entity.pdbx_description
1 polymer ?
#
loop_
_entity_poly.entity_id
_entity_poly.type
_entity_poly.pdbx_seq_one_letter_code
_entity_poly.pdbx_strand_id
1 'polypeptide(L)'
;YKDLMDFTEELLSSVALEVLGSTSMPYGEDTVEFGGKYARMSMFEAIKHYNPDHAQIQALTEEDLQNRELMVSIAKSVHVEVEPFWTCGQLLEEIFGETAEPKLMQP
;
A
#
# COMPACT_ATOMS: atom_id res chain seq x y z
N TYR A 1 13.60 -1.59 11.40
CA TYR A 1 12.26 -1.24 10.89
C TYR A 1 11.20 -2.20 11.43
N LYS A 2 11.46 -3.52 11.49
CA LYS A 2 10.51 -4.49 12.08
C LYS A 2 10.09 -4.17 13.51
N ASP A 3 11.04 -3.90 14.40
CA ASP A 3 10.73 -3.51 15.79
C ASP A 3 9.94 -2.20 15.88
N LEU A 4 10.14 -1.29 14.92
CA LEU A 4 9.39 -0.03 14.85
C LEU A 4 7.96 -0.25 14.36
N MET A 5 7.71 -1.24 13.49
CA MET A 5 6.36 -1.66 13.12
C MET A 5 5.64 -2.24 14.33
N ASP A 6 6.27 -3.17 15.06
CA ASP A 6 5.71 -3.73 16.29
C ASP A 6 5.40 -2.65 17.34
N PHE A 7 6.32 -1.70 17.54
CA PHE A 7 6.11 -0.57 18.44
C PHE A 7 4.95 0.33 18.00
N THR A 8 4.79 0.58 16.69
CA THR A 8 3.72 1.43 16.17
C THR A 8 2.35 0.80 16.37
N GLU A 9 2.23 -0.51 16.13
CA GLU A 9 1.03 -1.31 16.39
C GLU A 9 0.63 -1.22 17.87
N GLU A 10 1.58 -1.45 18.78
CA GLU A 10 1.35 -1.39 20.22
C GLU A 10 0.98 0.03 20.70
N LEU A 11 1.66 1.05 20.17
CA LEU A 11 1.40 2.44 20.50
C LEU A 11 -0.03 2.85 20.13
N LEU A 12 -0.43 2.58 18.88
CA LEU A 12 -1.77 2.96 18.40
C LEU A 12 -2.86 2.18 19.11
N SER A 13 -2.69 0.87 19.32
CA SER A 13 -3.63 0.05 20.08
C SER A 13 -3.79 0.57 21.52
N SER A 14 -2.69 0.93 22.19
CA SER A 14 -2.72 1.40 23.57
C SER A 14 -3.40 2.76 23.69
N VAL A 15 -3.06 3.71 22.80
CA VAL A 15 -3.68 5.04 22.77
C VAL A 15 -5.18 4.95 22.48
N ALA A 16 -5.60 4.12 21.52
CA ALA A 16 -7.02 3.92 21.23
C ALA A 16 -7.78 3.40 22.46
N LEU A 17 -7.23 2.38 23.13
CA LEU A 17 -7.84 1.81 24.33
C LEU A 17 -7.90 2.81 25.49
N GLU A 18 -6.85 3.59 25.74
CA GLU A 18 -6.80 4.56 26.83
C GLU A 18 -7.75 5.76 26.62
N VAL A 19 -7.87 6.24 25.39
CA VAL A 19 -8.67 7.45 25.09
C VAL A 19 -10.12 7.11 24.80
N LEU A 20 -10.39 6.02 24.07
CA LEU A 20 -11.73 5.66 23.59
C LEU A 20 -12.36 4.51 24.39
N GLY A 21 -11.57 3.76 25.16
CA GLY A 21 -12.03 2.55 25.86
C GLY A 21 -12.23 1.34 24.93
N SER A 22 -11.86 1.47 23.65
CA SER A 22 -11.98 0.44 22.61
C SER A 22 -10.84 0.59 21.61
N THR A 23 -10.41 -0.49 20.98
CA THR A 23 -9.43 -0.46 19.88
C THR A 23 -10.08 -0.27 18.51
N SER A 24 -11.40 -0.51 18.40
CA SER A 24 -12.17 -0.21 17.19
C SER A 24 -12.83 1.17 17.28
N MET A 25 -12.74 1.94 16.20
CA MET A 25 -13.30 3.30 16.10
C MET A 25 -14.02 3.50 14.75
N PRO A 26 -15.20 4.15 14.71
CA PRO A 26 -15.83 4.54 13.45
C PRO A 26 -15.02 5.64 12.75
N TYR A 27 -14.80 5.49 11.44
CA TYR A 27 -14.12 6.46 10.59
C TYR A 27 -14.84 6.57 9.24
N GLY A 28 -15.60 7.65 9.05
CA GLY A 28 -16.49 7.78 7.89
C GLY A 28 -17.60 6.74 7.92
N GLU A 29 -17.68 5.91 6.88
CA GLU A 29 -18.62 4.78 6.78
C GLU A 29 -18.04 3.46 7.33
N ASP A 30 -16.73 3.42 7.59
CA ASP A 30 -16.00 2.24 8.01
C ASP A 30 -15.75 2.20 9.52
N THR A 31 -15.33 1.03 10.01
CA THR A 31 -14.79 0.88 11.37
C THR A 31 -13.33 0.43 11.25
N VAL A 32 -12.43 1.22 11.82
CA VAL A 32 -11.00 0.95 11.82
C VAL A 32 -10.63 0.24 13.12
N GLU A 33 -9.87 -0.85 13.01
CA GLU A 33 -9.38 -1.62 14.16
C GLU A 33 -7.91 -1.31 14.40
N PHE A 34 -7.60 -0.64 15.52
CA PHE A 34 -6.22 -0.33 15.90
C PHE A 34 -5.55 -1.44 16.72
N GLY A 35 -6.31 -2.44 17.15
CA GLY A 35 -5.81 -3.57 17.93
C GLY A 35 -5.22 -4.69 17.09
N GLY A 36 -4.25 -5.40 17.66
CA GLY A 36 -3.68 -6.61 17.06
C GLY A 36 -2.52 -6.34 16.10
N LYS A 37 -2.35 -7.24 15.13
CA LYS A 37 -1.26 -7.19 14.15
C LYS A 37 -1.76 -6.65 12.82
N TYR A 38 -1.07 -5.65 12.31
CA TYR A 38 -1.39 -4.97 11.07
C TYR A 38 -0.99 -5.77 9.84
N ALA A 39 -1.64 -5.49 8.73
CA ALA A 39 -1.30 -6.14 7.47
C ALA A 39 0.06 -5.65 6.97
N ARG A 40 1.04 -6.54 6.89
CA ARG A 40 2.38 -6.21 6.40
C ARG A 40 2.53 -6.68 4.96
N MET A 41 2.59 -5.72 4.04
CA MET A 41 2.81 -5.96 2.62
C MET A 41 3.82 -4.95 2.07
N SER A 42 4.67 -5.40 1.15
CA SER A 42 5.48 -4.50 0.33
C SER A 42 4.60 -3.72 -0.66
N MET A 43 5.10 -2.59 -1.18
CA MET A 43 4.39 -1.83 -2.22
C MET A 43 4.05 -2.69 -3.42
N PHE A 44 4.96 -3.59 -3.82
CA PHE A 44 4.74 -4.51 -4.93
C PHE A 44 3.61 -5.51 -4.63
N GLU A 45 3.61 -6.12 -3.45
CA GLU A 45 2.52 -7.01 -3.02
C GLU A 45 1.18 -6.27 -2.97
N ALA A 46 1.16 -5.04 -2.45
CA ALA A 46 -0.04 -4.22 -2.40
C ALA A 46 -0.60 -3.93 -3.81
N ILE A 47 0.27 -3.51 -4.74
CA ILE A 47 -0.12 -3.28 -6.14
C ILE A 47 -0.72 -4.56 -6.74
N LYS A 48 -0.12 -5.74 -6.52
CA LYS A 48 -0.69 -7.00 -7.02
C LYS A 48 -2.00 -7.37 -6.34
N HIS A 49 -2.10 -7.18 -5.03
CA HIS A 49 -3.27 -7.51 -4.23
C HIS A 49 -4.50 -6.71 -4.66
N TYR A 50 -4.32 -5.41 -4.91
CA TYR A 50 -5.41 -4.48 -5.20
C TYR A 50 -5.74 -4.30 -6.68
N ASN A 51 -4.99 -4.95 -7.58
CA ASN A 51 -5.23 -4.94 -9.02
C ASN A 51 -5.36 -6.36 -9.61
N PRO A 52 -6.29 -7.21 -9.10
CA PRO A 52 -6.41 -8.61 -9.51
C PRO A 52 -6.74 -8.77 -11.00
N ASP A 53 -7.51 -7.84 -11.57
CA ASP A 53 -7.97 -7.91 -12.96
C ASP A 53 -6.97 -7.31 -13.97
N HIS A 54 -5.86 -6.73 -13.49
CA HIS A 54 -4.86 -6.10 -14.34
C HIS A 54 -3.78 -7.10 -14.76
N ALA A 55 -3.96 -7.72 -15.94
CA ALA A 55 -3.09 -8.80 -16.43
C ALA A 55 -1.58 -8.46 -16.40
N GLN A 56 -1.17 -7.24 -16.79
CA GLN A 56 0.25 -6.87 -16.75
C GLN A 56 0.81 -6.78 -15.32
N ILE A 57 0.02 -6.31 -14.34
CA ILE A 57 0.44 -6.23 -12.93
C ILE A 57 0.55 -7.64 -12.35
N GLN A 58 -0.40 -8.52 -12.68
CA GLN A 58 -0.36 -9.90 -12.22
C GLN A 58 0.84 -10.67 -12.78
N ALA A 59 1.25 -10.37 -14.01
CA ALA A 59 2.40 -10.96 -14.66
C ALA A 59 3.76 -10.42 -14.16
N LEU A 60 3.78 -9.27 -13.47
CA LEU A 60 5.03 -8.70 -12.93
C LEU A 60 5.71 -9.65 -11.94
N THR A 61 7.04 -9.69 -12.05
CA THR A 61 7.96 -10.27 -11.08
C THR A 61 8.79 -9.19 -10.40
N GLU A 62 9.53 -9.54 -9.34
CA GLU A 62 10.42 -8.57 -8.67
C GLU A 62 11.58 -8.11 -9.55
N GLU A 63 12.07 -8.95 -10.46
CA GLU A 63 13.14 -8.61 -11.41
C GLU A 63 12.66 -7.54 -12.41
N ASP A 64 11.38 -7.63 -12.80
CA ASP A 64 10.73 -6.68 -13.71
C ASP A 64 10.63 -5.26 -13.14
N LEU A 65 10.71 -5.10 -11.80
CA LEU A 65 10.72 -3.79 -11.16
C LEU A 65 11.95 -2.96 -11.53
N GLN A 66 13.01 -3.59 -12.05
CA GLN A 66 14.18 -2.87 -12.58
C GLN A 66 14.02 -2.50 -14.07
N ASN A 67 12.98 -2.99 -14.75
CA ASN A 67 12.71 -2.70 -16.15
C ASN A 67 11.85 -1.44 -16.29
N ARG A 68 12.51 -0.31 -16.56
CA ARG A 68 11.84 0.99 -16.70
C ARG A 68 10.76 0.98 -17.79
N GLU A 69 11.00 0.36 -18.94
CA GLU A 69 10.04 0.39 -20.06
C GLU A 69 8.73 -0.30 -19.67
N LEU A 70 8.84 -1.44 -18.97
CA LEU A 70 7.71 -2.17 -18.45
C LEU A 70 6.95 -1.38 -17.38
N MET A 71 7.67 -0.78 -16.42
CA MET A 71 7.06 0.06 -15.38
C MET A 71 6.35 1.28 -15.96
N VAL A 72 6.91 1.92 -16.99
CA VAL A 72 6.23 3.03 -17.72
C VAL A 72 4.97 2.54 -18.43
N SER A 73 5.00 1.34 -19.03
CA SER A 73 3.82 0.77 -19.67
C SER A 73 2.68 0.55 -18.67
N ILE A 74 3.01 0.06 -17.47
CA ILE A 74 2.01 -0.20 -16.42
C ILE A 74 1.50 1.11 -15.83
N ALA A 75 2.38 2.06 -15.53
CA ALA A 75 1.97 3.38 -15.06
C ALA A 75 0.94 4.02 -16.01
N LYS A 76 1.21 3.98 -17.32
CA LYS A 76 0.26 4.48 -18.33
C LYS A 76 -1.05 3.71 -18.39
N SER A 77 -1.04 2.39 -18.19
CA SER A 77 -2.27 1.58 -18.22
C SER A 77 -3.17 1.83 -17.01
N VAL A 78 -2.60 2.31 -15.90
CA VAL A 78 -3.35 2.75 -14.71
C VAL A 78 -3.56 4.26 -14.66
N HIS A 79 -3.38 4.96 -15.78
CA HIS A 79 -3.61 6.40 -15.93
C HIS A 79 -2.65 7.33 -15.16
N VAL A 80 -1.47 6.85 -14.79
CA VAL A 80 -0.40 7.68 -14.22
C VAL A 80 0.34 8.43 -15.34
N GLU A 81 0.47 9.75 -15.21
CA GLU A 81 1.30 10.57 -16.09
C GLU A 81 2.78 10.34 -15.77
N VAL A 82 3.56 9.93 -16.76
CA VAL A 82 4.96 9.54 -16.54
C VAL A 82 5.93 10.62 -17.00
N GLU A 83 6.80 11.05 -16.09
CA GLU A 83 7.90 11.96 -16.41
C GLU A 83 9.16 11.24 -16.94
N PRO A 84 9.89 11.83 -17.92
CA PRO A 84 11.06 11.21 -18.53
C PRO A 84 12.20 10.89 -17.55
N PHE A 85 12.31 11.65 -16.46
CA PHE A 85 13.38 11.51 -15.47
C PHE A 85 13.03 10.57 -14.32
N TRP A 86 11.81 10.02 -14.28
CA TRP A 86 11.40 9.12 -13.22
C TRP A 86 12.17 7.79 -13.27
N THR A 87 12.60 7.39 -12.07
CA THR A 87 13.21 6.09 -11.79
C THR A 87 12.15 5.00 -11.66
N CYS A 88 12.56 3.73 -11.72
CA CYS A 88 11.62 2.62 -11.49
C CYS A 88 10.99 2.65 -10.09
N GLY A 89 11.71 3.15 -9.09
CA GLY A 89 11.17 3.33 -7.74
C GLY A 89 10.06 4.38 -7.70
N GLN A 90 10.24 5.52 -8.38
CA GLN A 90 9.20 6.55 -8.51
C GLN A 90 7.99 6.02 -9.29
N LEU A 91 8.21 5.28 -10.37
CA LEU A 91 7.12 4.64 -11.11
C LEU A 91 6.32 3.67 -10.23
N LEU A 92 7.01 2.87 -9.41
CA LEU A 92 6.37 1.95 -8.47
C LEU A 92 5.54 2.69 -7.42
N GLU A 93 6.09 3.78 -6.87
CA GLU A 93 5.41 4.65 -5.89
C GLU A 93 4.14 5.26 -6.47
N GLU A 94 4.19 5.81 -7.68
CA GLU A 94 3.03 6.44 -8.34
C GLU A 94 1.95 5.40 -8.70
N ILE A 95 2.35 4.22 -9.18
CA ILE A 95 1.41 3.11 -9.42
C ILE A 95 0.75 2.66 -8.11
N PHE A 96 1.51 2.60 -7.02
CA PHE A 96 0.98 2.27 -5.70
C PHE A 96 -0.03 3.33 -5.22
N GLY A 97 0.33 4.62 -5.33
CA GLY A 97 -0.51 5.73 -4.90
C GLY A 97 -1.86 5.77 -5.62
N GLU A 98 -1.89 5.49 -6.92
CA GLU A 98 -3.13 5.50 -7.67
C GLU A 98 -3.98 4.23 -7.42
N THR A 99 -3.35 3.07 -7.25
CA THR A 99 -4.09 1.80 -7.36
C THR A 99 -4.28 1.01 -6.07
N ALA A 100 -3.43 1.24 -5.06
CA ALA A 100 -3.39 0.48 -3.82
C ALA A 100 -3.62 1.37 -2.59
N GLU A 101 -2.97 2.54 -2.52
CA GLU A 101 -3.04 3.45 -1.35
C GLU A 101 -4.48 3.78 -0.90
N PRO A 102 -5.44 4.12 -1.80
CA PRO A 102 -6.79 4.47 -1.38
C PRO A 102 -7.59 3.30 -0.80
N LYS A 103 -7.11 2.07 -0.97
CA LYS A 103 -7.77 0.84 -0.51
C LYS A 103 -7.20 0.32 0.81
N LEU A 104 -6.12 0.92 1.32
CA LEU A 104 -5.51 0.59 2.60
C LEU A 104 -6.27 1.26 3.75
N MET A 105 -7.50 0.76 4.01
CA MET A 105 -8.38 1.32 5.05
C MET A 105 -8.05 0.81 6.46
N GLN A 106 -7.63 -0.45 6.57
CA GLN A 106 -7.18 -1.02 7.85
C GLN A 106 -5.68 -0.78 8.00
N PRO A 107 -5.20 -0.61 9.25
CA PRO A 107 -3.79 -0.44 9.52
C PRO A 107 -2.95 -1.69 9.23
#